data_AF-A0A847FQL5-F1
#
_entry.id   AF-A0A847FQL5-F1
#
_cell.length_a   1.000
_cell.length_b   1.000
_cell.length_c   1.000
_cell.angle_alpha   90.00
_cell.angle_beta   90.00
_cell.angle_gamma   90.00
#
_symmetry.space_group_name_H-M   'P 1'
#
loop_
_entity.id
_entity.type
_entity.pdbx_description
1 polymer ?
#
loop_
_entity_poly.entity_id
_entity_poly.type
_entity_poly.pdbx_seq_one_letter_code
_entity_poly.pdbx_strand_id
1 'polypeptide(L)'
;KECNHFYPDLPAFYYVLSRACFNGVSALAPTRGPVLDRLLPLQQGDGSFGGALNTALAACTLLNLDEQTQALHRAVEHLLATQRHDGSWPRQPLFLGPAPYYGSEELTTAFCLEALSRYAPDTLTRPGA
;
A
#
# COMPACT_ATOMS: atom_id res chain seq x y z
N LYS A 1 16.37 -13.11 2.13
CA LYS A 1 16.02 -13.53 3.51
C LYS A 1 16.54 -12.43 4.43
N GLU A 2 15.74 -11.77 5.26
CA GLU A 2 14.56 -12.20 6.00
C GLU A 2 13.55 -11.03 6.06
N CYS A 3 12.29 -11.28 5.74
CA CYS A 3 11.21 -10.41 6.20
C CYS A 3 10.71 -10.98 7.53
N ASN A 4 10.42 -10.10 8.47
CA ASN A 4 10.02 -10.37 9.85
C ASN A 4 9.13 -11.62 9.95
N HIS A 5 9.33 -12.49 10.95
CA HIS A 5 8.64 -13.79 11.10
C HIS A 5 7.11 -13.73 10.85
N PHE A 6 6.52 -12.55 11.08
CA PHE A 6 5.10 -12.28 10.97
C PHE A 6 4.66 -11.57 9.67
N TYR A 7 5.55 -10.95 8.87
CA TYR A 7 5.16 -10.23 7.65
C TYR A 7 5.77 -10.91 6.42
N PRO A 8 4.95 -11.55 5.58
CA PRO A 8 5.45 -12.32 4.45
C PRO A 8 6.14 -11.41 3.42
N ASP A 9 5.64 -10.18 3.27
CA ASP A 9 6.10 -9.21 2.27
C ASP A 9 6.48 -7.87 2.91
N LEU A 10 7.48 -7.20 2.32
CA LEU A 10 7.99 -5.91 2.79
C LEU A 10 6.98 -4.76 2.78
N PRO A 11 6.05 -4.62 1.80
CA PRO A 11 5.09 -3.53 1.77
C PRO A 11 4.22 -3.44 3.03
N ALA A 12 3.84 -4.57 3.64
CA ALA A 12 3.07 -4.56 4.89
C ALA A 12 3.84 -3.92 6.05
N PHE A 13 5.12 -4.26 6.19
CA PHE A 13 5.96 -3.68 7.22
C PHE A 13 6.22 -2.17 6.99
N TYR A 14 6.51 -1.77 5.75
CA TYR A 14 6.75 -0.37 5.40
C TYR A 14 5.49 0.50 5.50
N TYR A 15 4.32 -0.07 5.24
CA TYR A 15 3.06 0.62 5.49
C TYR A 15 2.90 0.98 6.97
N VAL A 16 3.12 0.03 7.89
CA VAL A 16 3.00 0.30 9.34
C VAL A 16 4.00 1.37 9.79
N LEU A 17 5.25 1.27 9.33
CA LEU A 17 6.31 2.22 9.66
C LEU A 17 6.00 3.63 9.13
N SER A 18 5.63 3.75 7.86
CA SER A 18 5.30 5.04 7.24
C SER A 18 4.04 5.66 7.84
N ARG A 19 3.04 4.84 8.21
CA ARG A 19 1.83 5.30 8.89
C ARG A 19 2.15 5.88 10.27
N ALA A 20 3.09 5.31 11.01
CA ALA A 20 3.56 5.90 12.27
C ALA A 20 4.21 7.28 12.05
N CYS A 21 5.09 7.41 11.06
CA CYS A 21 5.70 8.70 10.69
C CYS A 21 4.63 9.73 10.31
N PHE A 22 3.68 9.35 9.45
CA PHE A 22 2.57 10.20 9.01
C PHE A 22 1.71 10.70 10.18
N ASN A 23 1.57 9.90 11.24
CA ASN A 23 0.85 10.28 12.47
C ASN A 23 1.73 10.98 13.51
N GLY A 24 2.89 11.52 13.11
CA GLY A 24 3.71 12.41 13.95
C GLY A 24 4.84 11.74 14.72
N VAL A 25 5.12 10.45 14.49
CA VAL A 25 6.29 9.79 15.11
C VAL A 25 7.58 10.23 14.39
N SER A 26 8.22 11.27 14.93
CA SER A 26 9.42 11.89 14.33
C SER A 26 10.70 11.06 14.49
N ALA A 27 10.80 10.21 15.51
CA ALA A 27 11.97 9.36 15.76
C ALA A 27 12.29 8.41 14.59
N LEU A 28 11.31 8.14 13.73
CA LEU A 28 11.44 7.26 12.56
C LEU A 28 11.71 8.02 11.25
N ALA A 29 11.76 9.36 11.25
CA ALA A 29 12.00 10.15 10.03
C ALA A 29 13.25 9.74 9.22
N PRO A 30 14.40 9.34 9.85
CA PRO A 30 15.57 8.89 9.11
C PRO A 30 15.36 7.61 8.27
N THR A 31 14.28 6.86 8.54
CA THR A 31 13.97 5.62 7.81
C THR A 31 13.36 5.87 6.43
N ARG A 32 12.95 7.10 6.11
CA ARG A 32 12.33 7.46 4.82
C ARG A 32 13.15 7.01 3.61
N GLY A 33 14.41 7.42 3.52
CA GLY A 33 15.31 7.04 2.41
C GLY A 33 15.45 5.52 2.28
N PRO A 34 15.88 4.81 3.34
CA PRO A 34 15.98 3.35 3.33
C PRO A 34 14.69 2.60 2.97
N VAL A 35 13.52 3.12 3.34
CA VAL A 35 12.22 2.55 2.94
C VAL A 35 12.03 2.68 1.44
N LEU A 36 12.26 3.86 0.86
CA LEU A 36 12.07 4.10 -0.57
C LEU A 36 13.06 3.30 -1.41
N ASP A 37 14.34 3.27 -1.01
CA ASP A 37 15.40 2.51 -1.69
C ASP A 37 15.09 1.01 -1.78
N ARG A 38 14.35 0.48 -0.81
CA ARG A 38 13.97 -0.94 -0.76
C ARG A 38 12.59 -1.21 -1.34
N LEU A 39 11.66 -0.26 -1.24
CA LEU A 39 10.30 -0.42 -1.73
C LEU A 39 10.24 -0.28 -3.26
N LEU A 40 10.79 0.79 -3.82
CA LEU A 40 10.65 1.11 -5.24
C LEU A 40 11.14 -0.02 -6.18
N PRO A 41 12.28 -0.71 -5.91
CA PRO A 41 12.73 -1.81 -6.76
C PRO A 41 11.81 -3.04 -6.75
N LEU A 42 10.86 -3.14 -5.82
CA LEU A 42 9.89 -4.23 -5.77
C LEU A 42 8.76 -4.07 -6.79
N GLN A 43 8.61 -2.89 -7.41
CA GLN A 43 7.57 -2.67 -8.41
C GLN A 43 7.82 -3.54 -9.64
N GLN A 44 6.81 -4.31 -10.02
CA GLN A 44 6.83 -5.21 -11.16
C GLN A 44 6.54 -4.48 -12.48
N GLY A 45 6.72 -5.17 -13.60
CA GLY A 45 6.47 -4.63 -14.94
C GLY A 45 5.01 -4.18 -15.16
N ASP A 46 4.06 -4.82 -14.47
CA ASP A 46 2.63 -4.50 -14.51
C ASP A 46 2.22 -3.37 -13.55
N GLY A 47 3.17 -2.74 -12.85
CA GLY A 47 2.93 -1.67 -11.88
C GLY A 47 2.60 -2.15 -10.47
N SER A 48 2.40 -3.46 -10.27
CA SER A 48 2.08 -4.04 -8.97
C SER A 48 3.30 -4.19 -8.06
N PHE A 49 3.06 -4.51 -6.80
CA PHE A 49 4.07 -4.93 -5.82
C PHE A 49 3.86 -6.39 -5.38
N GLY A 50 3.34 -7.24 -6.26
CA GLY A 50 3.01 -8.65 -5.92
C GLY A 50 1.56 -8.82 -5.45
N GLY A 51 0.62 -8.28 -6.24
CA GLY A 51 -0.83 -8.37 -6.00
C GLY A 51 -1.43 -7.13 -5.35
N ALA A 52 -2.76 -7.09 -5.28
CA ALA A 52 -3.55 -5.93 -4.89
C ALA A 52 -3.21 -5.42 -3.47
N LEU A 53 -3.10 -6.31 -2.48
CA LEU A 53 -2.80 -5.93 -1.10
C LEU A 53 -1.43 -5.25 -0.99
N ASN A 54 -0.38 -5.88 -1.52
CA ASN A 54 0.98 -5.32 -1.49
C ASN A 54 1.08 -4.03 -2.30
N THR A 55 0.36 -3.93 -3.42
CA THR A 55 0.30 -2.72 -4.24
C THR A 55 -0.38 -1.57 -3.49
N ALA A 56 -1.50 -1.84 -2.81
CA ALA A 56 -2.19 -0.84 -1.99
C ALA A 56 -1.34 -0.37 -0.80
N LEU A 57 -0.68 -1.30 -0.11
CA LEU A 57 0.23 -0.98 1.01
C LEU A 57 1.44 -0.15 0.56
N ALA A 58 2.01 -0.47 -0.62
CA ALA A 58 3.08 0.30 -1.23
C ALA A 58 2.59 1.72 -1.61
N ALA A 59 1.43 1.84 -2.26
CA ALA A 59 0.84 3.13 -2.61
C ALA A 59 0.58 3.99 -1.36
N CYS A 60 -0.02 3.43 -0.32
CA CYS A 60 -0.20 4.12 0.96
C CYS A 60 1.13 4.51 1.60
N THR A 61 2.18 3.68 1.48
CA THR A 61 3.52 4.01 1.98
C THR A 61 4.09 5.24 1.28
N LEU A 62 4.00 5.29 -0.05
CA LEU A 62 4.44 6.44 -0.85
C LEU A 62 3.65 7.70 -0.47
N LEU A 63 2.32 7.59 -0.34
CA LEU A 63 1.44 8.68 0.10
C LEU A 63 1.77 9.17 1.53
N ASN A 64 2.06 8.26 2.46
CA ASN A 64 2.45 8.61 3.83
C ASN A 64 3.79 9.36 3.89
N LEU A 65 4.69 9.12 2.94
CA LEU A 65 6.02 9.75 2.86
C LEU A 65 6.05 10.98 1.93
N ASP A 66 4.88 11.41 1.46
CA ASP A 66 4.68 12.51 0.50
C ASP A 66 5.48 12.32 -0.80
N GLU A 67 5.47 11.09 -1.34
CA GLU A 67 6.24 10.68 -2.52
C GLU A 67 5.35 10.50 -3.75
N GLN A 68 5.21 11.58 -4.54
CA GLN A 68 4.44 11.60 -5.80
C GLN A 68 5.26 11.11 -6.99
N THR A 69 5.60 9.83 -6.99
CA THR A 69 6.43 9.20 -8.02
C THR A 69 5.61 8.54 -9.14
N GLN A 70 6.24 8.27 -10.29
CA GLN A 70 5.63 7.42 -11.34
C GLN A 70 5.25 6.03 -10.80
N ALA A 71 5.98 5.52 -9.81
CA ALA A 71 5.67 4.25 -9.18
C ALA A 71 4.32 4.28 -8.46
N LEU A 72 3.98 5.39 -7.77
CA LEU A 72 2.66 5.58 -7.17
C LEU A 72 1.55 5.55 -8.22
N HIS A 73 1.72 6.25 -9.34
CA HIS A 73 0.72 6.27 -10.41
C HIS A 73 0.48 4.87 -11.00
N ARG A 74 1.55 4.14 -11.31
CA ARG A 74 1.47 2.77 -11.84
C ARG A 74 0.82 1.79 -10.85
N ALA A 75 1.07 1.98 -9.55
CA ALA A 75 0.41 1.18 -8.51
C ALA A 75 -1.10 1.42 -8.50
N VAL A 76 -1.53 2.68 -8.61
CA VAL A 76 -2.94 3.06 -8.68
C VAL A 76 -3.61 2.53 -9.94
N GLU A 77 -2.96 2.66 -11.10
CA GLU A 77 -3.44 2.08 -12.36
C GLU A 77 -3.64 0.56 -12.24
N HIS A 78 -2.69 -0.14 -11.62
CA HIS A 78 -2.82 -1.57 -11.37
C HIS A 78 -4.02 -1.91 -10.48
N LEU A 79 -4.24 -1.16 -9.38
CA LEU A 79 -5.39 -1.38 -8.50
C LEU A 79 -6.72 -1.20 -9.27
N LEU A 80 -6.85 -0.11 -10.03
CA LEU A 80 -8.04 0.14 -10.84
C LEU A 80 -8.26 -0.95 -11.90
N ALA A 81 -7.20 -1.39 -12.57
CA ALA A 81 -7.27 -2.41 -13.61
C ALA A 81 -7.61 -3.82 -13.07
N THR A 82 -7.33 -4.08 -11.79
CA THR A 82 -7.53 -5.40 -11.15
C THR A 82 -8.75 -5.47 -10.24
N GLN A 83 -9.50 -4.37 -10.10
CA GLN A 83 -10.76 -4.36 -9.37
C GLN A 83 -11.74 -5.37 -10.00
N ARG A 84 -12.35 -6.21 -9.18
CA ARG A 84 -13.39 -7.14 -9.63
C ARG A 84 -14.69 -6.40 -9.93
N HIS A 85 -15.59 -7.08 -10.63
CA HIS A 85 -16.91 -6.53 -10.98
C HIS A 85 -17.76 -6.11 -9.77
N ASP A 86 -17.63 -6.79 -8.63
CA ASP A 86 -18.29 -6.45 -7.36
C ASP A 86 -17.57 -5.35 -6.57
N GLY A 87 -16.48 -4.81 -7.11
CA GLY A 87 -15.67 -3.77 -6.50
C GLY A 87 -14.58 -4.27 -5.55
N SER A 88 -14.47 -5.59 -5.31
CA SER A 88 -13.49 -6.15 -4.38
C SER A 88 -12.15 -6.49 -5.05
N TRP A 89 -11.17 -6.87 -4.22
CA TRP A 89 -9.91 -7.47 -4.65
C TRP A 89 -9.65 -8.78 -3.92
N PRO A 90 -9.03 -9.79 -4.56
CA PRO A 90 -8.79 -11.10 -3.94
C PRO A 90 -8.08 -11.01 -2.60
N ARG A 91 -8.52 -11.84 -1.63
CA ARG A 91 -7.82 -11.97 -0.34
C ARG A 91 -6.34 -12.29 -0.52
N GLN A 92 -5.49 -11.65 0.28
CA GLN A 92 -4.06 -11.96 0.38
C GLN A 92 -3.60 -12.01 1.85
N PRO A 93 -2.55 -12.79 2.18
CA PRO A 93 -1.94 -12.78 3.50
C PRO A 93 -1.41 -11.38 3.87
N LEU A 94 -1.86 -10.81 4.98
CA LEU A 94 -1.25 -9.59 5.55
C LEU A 94 -0.16 -9.96 6.56
N PHE A 95 -0.44 -10.93 7.43
CA PHE A 95 0.50 -11.38 8.45
C PHE A 95 0.42 -12.89 8.67
N LEU A 96 1.53 -13.49 9.09
CA LEU A 96 1.66 -14.90 9.46
C LEU A 96 1.53 -15.04 10.97
N GLY A 97 1.05 -16.18 11.45
CA GLY A 97 0.99 -16.47 12.88
C GLY A 97 0.73 -17.95 13.17
N PRO A 98 0.09 -18.29 14.30
CA PRO A 98 -0.23 -19.68 14.63
C PRO A 98 -1.16 -20.35 13.62
N ALA A 99 -2.06 -19.60 13.00
CA ALA A 99 -2.72 -19.99 11.75
C ALA A 99 -1.79 -19.71 10.56
N PRO A 100 -1.83 -20.50 9.47
CA PRO A 100 -0.86 -20.40 8.38
C PRO A 100 -0.76 -18.99 7.78
N TYR A 101 -1.84 -18.20 7.83
CA TYR A 101 -1.82 -16.76 7.60
C TYR A 101 -3.11 -16.10 8.13
N TYR A 102 -3.08 -14.78 8.21
CA TYR A 102 -4.21 -13.91 8.50
C TYR A 102 -4.34 -12.86 7.40
N GLY A 103 -5.55 -12.73 6.87
CA GLY A 103 -5.92 -11.84 5.78
C GLY A 103 -7.35 -12.14 5.33
N SER A 104 -7.99 -11.21 4.64
CA SER A 104 -9.35 -11.39 4.13
C SER A 104 -9.58 -10.53 2.88
N GLU A 105 -10.68 -10.80 2.18
CA GLU A 105 -11.07 -10.03 1.00
C GLU A 105 -11.45 -8.59 1.39
N GLU A 106 -12.12 -8.43 2.53
CA GLU A 106 -12.51 -7.14 3.11
C GLU A 106 -11.28 -6.33 3.50
N LEU A 107 -10.27 -6.97 4.09
CA LEU A 107 -9.02 -6.32 4.47
C LEU A 107 -8.27 -5.83 3.23
N THR A 108 -8.11 -6.68 2.21
CA THR A 108 -7.46 -6.28 0.96
C THR A 108 -8.20 -5.14 0.29
N THR A 109 -9.54 -5.24 0.21
CA THR A 109 -10.40 -4.20 -0.37
C THR A 109 -10.28 -2.88 0.39
N ALA A 110 -10.28 -2.91 1.73
CA ALA A 110 -10.15 -1.71 2.55
C ALA A 110 -8.84 -0.95 2.28
N PHE A 111 -7.71 -1.65 2.16
CA PHE A 111 -6.44 -1.00 1.82
C PHE A 111 -6.42 -0.46 0.40
N CYS A 112 -7.02 -1.17 -0.57
CA CYS A 112 -7.15 -0.65 -1.93
C CYS A 112 -7.96 0.65 -1.95
N LEU A 113 -9.07 0.71 -1.21
CA LEU A 113 -9.88 1.92 -1.09
C LEU A 113 -9.15 3.05 -0.33
N GLU A 114 -8.37 2.74 0.70
CA GLU A 114 -7.52 3.74 1.37
C GLU A 114 -6.52 4.37 0.38
N ALA A 115 -5.83 3.54 -0.42
CA ALA A 115 -4.87 4.02 -1.40
C ALA A 115 -5.54 4.91 -2.46
N LEU A 116 -6.64 4.43 -3.05
CA LEU A 116 -7.36 5.14 -4.11
C LEU A 116 -8.00 6.45 -3.62
N SER A 117 -8.65 6.44 -2.45
CA SER A 117 -9.27 7.64 -1.89
C SER A 117 -8.26 8.73 -1.54
N ARG A 118 -7.08 8.35 -1.05
CA ARG A 118 -6.00 9.28 -0.72
C ARG A 118 -5.22 9.77 -1.94
N TYR A 119 -5.13 8.96 -2.99
CA TYR A 119 -4.49 9.36 -4.24
C TYR A 119 -5.32 10.40 -5.00
N ALA A 120 -6.64 10.32 -4.92
CA ALA A 120 -7.56 11.29 -5.52
C ALA A 120 -8.25 12.15 -4.45
N PRO A 121 -7.54 13.12 -3.83
CA PRO A 121 -8.19 14.05 -2.92
C PRO A 121 -9.19 14.91 -3.72
N ASP A 122 -10.47 14.57 -3.54
CA ASP A 122 -11.68 15.31 -3.89
C ASP A 122 -12.10 15.47 -5.38
N THR A 123 -13.09 14.66 -5.74
CA THR A 123 -14.21 15.07 -6.62
C THR A 123 -15.45 15.51 -5.82
N LEU A 124 -15.46 15.40 -4.49
CA LEU A 124 -16.64 15.62 -3.64
C LEU A 124 -16.71 17.01 -2.97
N THR A 125 -15.74 17.91 -3.20
CA THR A 125 -15.74 19.30 -2.67
C THR A 125 -15.77 20.40 -3.76
N ARG A 126 -16.46 20.17 -4.90
CA ARG A 126 -16.85 21.30 -5.77
C ARG A 126 -18.31 21.73 -5.53
N PRO A 127 -18.58 22.75 -4.70
CA PRO A 127 -19.75 23.58 -4.88
C PRO A 127 -19.46 24.59 -6.01
N GLY A 128 -20.06 24.39 -7.17
CA GLY A 128 -20.06 25.37 -8.28
C GLY A 128 -19.45 24.86 -9.59
N ALA A 129 -20.31 24.30 -10.44
CA ALA A 129 -20.21 24.38 -11.89
C ALA A 129 -21.60 24.77 -12.41
#